data_AF-A0A1Q7WNF8-F1
#
_entry.id   AF-A0A1Q7WNF8-F1
#
_cell.length_a   1.000
_cell.length_b   1.000
_cell.length_c   1.000
_cell.angle_alpha   90.00
_cell.angle_beta   90.00
_cell.angle_gamma   90.00
#
_symmetry.space_group_name_H-M   'P 1'
#
loop_
_entity.id
_entity.type
_entity.pdbx_description
1 polymer ?
#
loop_
_entity_poly.entity_id
_entity_poly.type
_entity_poly.pdbx_seq_one_letter_code
_entity_poly.pdbx_strand_id
1 'polypeptide(L)'
;MLVLVTLLALTPLFYYLPEATLGAIVIRAVWGLLDVGEMRRYWRLRRTSFVLALTALLGVLVYDILPGLLLAVVLSLALLIYRASRPQGSILGRIPGKPVYSDIARHPENEVVPGLLIFRLNAPMFFANDEPLRDRVKELVRTTDPPPRAVFLDLEASNNLDLSSVDTLAELVGELKAEGVELLLANVRAPIRDLLERSGVAQTIGEEHIYPSIEEGVKGFRAQFPAQDRQRDDTTG
;
A
#
# COMPACT_ATOMS: atom_id res chain seq x y z
N MET A 1 -29.79 -19.39 -42.82
CA MET A 1 -30.43 -19.23 -44.14
C MET A 1 -29.84 -18.08 -44.94
N LEU A 2 -29.82 -16.83 -44.43
CA LEU A 2 -29.23 -15.69 -45.16
C LEU A 2 -27.77 -15.93 -45.60
N VAL A 3 -26.88 -16.32 -44.67
CA VAL A 3 -25.47 -16.64 -44.98
C VAL A 3 -25.34 -17.72 -46.07
N LEU A 4 -26.19 -18.76 -46.03
CA LEU A 4 -26.18 -19.86 -47.00
C LEU A 4 -26.63 -19.41 -48.40
N VAL A 5 -27.68 -18.59 -48.47
CA VAL A 5 -28.19 -18.00 -49.72
C VAL A 5 -27.16 -17.04 -50.31
N THR A 6 -26.52 -16.21 -49.47
CA THR A 6 -25.44 -15.31 -49.89
C THR A 6 -24.24 -16.07 -50.45
N LEU A 7 -23.82 -17.17 -49.80
CA LEU A 7 -22.73 -18.02 -50.29
C LEU A 7 -23.08 -18.83 -51.56
N LEU A 8 -24.35 -19.13 -51.82
CA LEU A 8 -24.74 -19.87 -53.02
C LEU A 8 -25.05 -18.95 -54.21
N ALA A 9 -25.62 -17.78 -53.98
CA ALA A 9 -26.09 -16.87 -55.03
C ALA A 9 -25.16 -15.68 -55.30
N LEU A 10 -24.46 -15.15 -54.29
CA LEU A 10 -23.65 -13.91 -54.40
C LEU A 10 -22.13 -14.17 -54.40
N THR A 11 -21.66 -15.38 -54.18
CA THR A 11 -20.22 -15.74 -54.28
C THR A 11 -19.56 -15.33 -55.60
N PRO A 12 -20.19 -15.43 -56.79
CA PRO A 12 -19.57 -14.96 -58.04
C PRO A 12 -19.35 -13.44 -58.05
N LEU A 13 -20.19 -12.69 -57.35
CA LEU A 13 -20.12 -11.24 -57.25
C LEU A 13 -19.03 -10.80 -56.26
N PHE A 14 -18.87 -11.54 -55.15
CA PHE A 14 -17.83 -11.26 -54.15
C PHE A 14 -16.44 -11.75 -54.55
N TYR A 15 -16.32 -12.64 -55.53
CA TYR A 15 -15.03 -13.12 -56.04
C TYR A 15 -14.11 -11.98 -56.54
N TYR A 16 -14.69 -10.93 -57.12
CA TYR A 16 -13.95 -9.78 -57.63
C TYR A 16 -13.72 -8.66 -56.62
N LEU A 17 -14.09 -8.87 -55.33
CA LEU A 17 -13.84 -7.85 -54.32
C LEU A 17 -12.34 -7.68 -54.09
N PRO A 18 -11.78 -6.48 -54.27
CA PRO A 18 -10.39 -6.22 -53.95
C PRO A 18 -10.14 -6.40 -52.46
N GLU A 19 -8.97 -6.96 -52.09
CA GLU A 19 -8.55 -7.12 -50.69
C GLU A 19 -8.57 -5.78 -49.93
N ALA A 20 -8.30 -4.67 -50.63
CA ALA A 20 -8.37 -3.31 -50.08
C ALA A 20 -9.76 -2.97 -49.50
N THR A 21 -10.85 -3.45 -50.09
CA THR A 21 -12.21 -3.18 -49.62
C THR A 21 -12.48 -3.91 -48.30
N LEU A 22 -12.05 -5.16 -48.18
CA LEU A 22 -12.17 -5.94 -46.93
C LEU A 22 -11.32 -5.30 -45.82
N GLY A 23 -10.09 -4.90 -46.14
CA GLY A 23 -9.22 -4.17 -45.22
C GLY A 23 -9.84 -2.87 -44.71
N ALA A 24 -10.46 -2.07 -45.60
CA ALA A 24 -11.14 -0.84 -45.23
C ALA A 24 -12.32 -1.06 -44.27
N ILE A 25 -13.11 -2.13 -44.50
CA ILE A 25 -14.22 -2.51 -43.61
C ILE A 25 -13.69 -2.89 -42.23
N VAL A 26 -12.63 -3.71 -42.15
CA VAL A 26 -12.02 -4.12 -40.88
C VAL A 26 -11.46 -2.90 -40.13
N ILE A 27 -10.68 -2.04 -40.79
CA ILE A 27 -10.14 -0.80 -40.19
C ILE A 27 -11.28 0.06 -39.65
N ARG A 28 -12.35 0.26 -40.42
CA ARG A 28 -13.50 1.06 -39.98
C ARG A 28 -14.19 0.46 -38.76
N ALA A 29 -14.32 -0.86 -38.72
CA ALA A 29 -14.93 -1.57 -37.59
C ALA A 29 -14.10 -1.44 -36.31
N VAL A 30 -12.77 -1.54 -36.40
CA VAL A 30 -11.88 -1.46 -35.22
C VAL A 30 -11.54 -0.02 -34.80
N TRP A 31 -11.76 0.98 -35.66
CA TRP A 31 -11.44 2.38 -35.35
C TRP A 31 -12.08 2.88 -34.06
N GLY A 32 -13.31 2.44 -33.77
CA GLY A 32 -14.01 2.82 -32.53
C GLY A 32 -13.53 2.10 -31.27
N LEU A 33 -12.71 1.05 -31.42
CA LEU A 33 -12.13 0.31 -30.29
C LEU A 33 -10.81 0.93 -29.80
N LEU A 34 -10.16 1.76 -30.62
CA LEU A 34 -8.91 2.44 -30.27
C LEU A 34 -9.20 3.69 -29.44
N ASP A 35 -9.07 3.58 -28.11
CA ASP A 35 -9.19 4.72 -27.22
C ASP A 35 -7.84 5.45 -27.03
N VAL A 36 -7.49 6.26 -28.01
CA VAL A 36 -6.29 7.11 -27.97
C VAL A 36 -6.36 8.15 -26.85
N GLY A 37 -7.58 8.55 -26.46
CA GLY A 37 -7.82 9.47 -25.35
C GLY A 37 -7.35 8.90 -24.01
N GLU A 38 -7.74 7.66 -23.73
CA GLU A 38 -7.32 6.94 -22.53
C GLU A 38 -5.81 6.67 -22.49
N MET A 39 -5.18 6.31 -23.62
CA MET A 39 -3.71 6.19 -23.66
C MET A 39 -3.00 7.50 -23.26
N ARG A 40 -3.50 8.65 -23.74
CA ARG A 40 -2.96 9.96 -23.37
C ARG A 40 -3.22 10.29 -21.90
N ARG A 41 -4.36 9.87 -21.36
CA ARG A 41 -4.71 10.00 -19.94
C ARG A 41 -3.77 9.18 -19.05
N TYR A 42 -3.49 7.92 -19.41
CA TYR A 42 -2.52 7.07 -18.70
C TYR A 42 -1.13 7.71 -18.68
N TRP A 43 -0.66 8.24 -19.80
CA TRP A 43 0.64 8.92 -19.86
C TRP A 43 0.74 10.12 -18.91
N ARG A 44 -0.34 10.90 -18.79
CA ARG A 44 -0.38 12.08 -17.89
C ARG A 44 -0.51 11.70 -16.42
N LEU A 45 -1.30 10.68 -16.09
CA LEU A 45 -1.59 10.31 -14.70
C LEU A 45 -0.55 9.35 -14.11
N ARG A 46 -0.20 8.26 -14.80
CA ARG A 46 0.69 7.21 -14.28
C ARG A 46 1.48 6.55 -15.41
N ARG A 47 2.75 6.92 -15.54
CA ARG A 47 3.67 6.36 -16.55
C ARG A 47 3.76 4.85 -16.52
N THR A 48 3.73 4.22 -15.34
CA THR A 48 3.76 2.75 -15.21
C THR A 48 2.56 2.09 -15.89
N SER A 49 1.36 2.68 -15.77
CA SER A 49 0.15 2.15 -16.40
C SER A 49 0.22 2.28 -17.93
N PHE A 50 0.79 3.38 -18.42
CA PHE A 50 1.03 3.55 -19.85
C PHE A 50 2.04 2.53 -20.40
N VAL A 51 3.17 2.33 -19.70
CA VAL A 51 4.19 1.36 -20.11
C VAL A 51 3.58 -0.04 -20.16
N LEU A 52 2.77 -0.45 -19.18
CA LEU A 52 2.08 -1.73 -19.21
C LEU A 52 1.11 -1.86 -20.39
N ALA A 53 0.30 -0.83 -20.65
CA ALA A 53 -0.62 -0.83 -21.79
C ALA A 53 0.15 -0.93 -23.13
N LEU A 54 1.28 -0.24 -23.25
CA LEU A 54 2.14 -0.30 -24.41
C LEU A 54 2.78 -1.68 -24.57
N THR A 55 3.29 -2.27 -23.49
CA THR A 55 3.85 -3.63 -23.49
C THR A 55 2.79 -4.67 -23.86
N ALA A 56 1.56 -4.52 -23.39
CA ALA A 56 0.45 -5.40 -23.76
C ALA A 56 0.11 -5.27 -25.26
N LEU A 57 0.03 -4.04 -25.78
CA LEU A 57 -0.22 -3.77 -27.19
C LEU A 57 0.87 -4.38 -28.09
N LEU A 58 2.13 -4.10 -27.77
CA LEU A 58 3.28 -4.64 -28.50
C LEU A 58 3.36 -6.17 -28.37
N GLY A 59 3.00 -6.70 -27.20
CA GLY A 59 2.93 -8.14 -26.95
C GLY A 59 1.97 -8.84 -27.90
N VAL A 60 0.74 -8.32 -28.04
CA VAL A 60 -0.25 -8.85 -28.98
C VAL A 60 0.19 -8.70 -30.44
N LEU A 61 0.82 -7.58 -30.79
CA LEU A 61 1.27 -7.32 -32.16
C LEU A 61 2.42 -8.23 -32.61
N VAL A 62 3.33 -8.57 -31.70
CA VAL A 62 4.54 -9.36 -32.01
C VAL A 62 4.30 -10.86 -31.84
N TYR A 63 3.53 -11.27 -30.83
CA TYR A 63 3.41 -12.68 -30.43
C TYR A 63 2.05 -13.31 -30.75
N ASP A 64 1.12 -12.61 -31.40
CA ASP A 64 -0.31 -12.94 -31.52
C ASP A 64 -1.15 -12.65 -30.27
N ILE A 65 -2.48 -12.70 -30.46
CA ILE A 65 -3.50 -12.33 -29.48
C ILE A 65 -3.38 -13.14 -28.18
N LEU A 66 -3.28 -14.46 -28.28
CA LEU A 66 -3.32 -15.34 -27.09
C LEU A 66 -2.11 -15.14 -26.16
N PRO A 67 -0.86 -15.29 -26.60
CA PRO A 67 0.30 -15.08 -25.73
C PRO A 67 0.49 -13.60 -25.36
N GLY A 68 0.14 -12.65 -26.23
CA GLY A 68 0.17 -11.22 -25.90
C GLY A 68 -0.80 -10.87 -24.76
N LEU A 69 -2.01 -11.45 -24.76
CA LEU A 69 -2.96 -11.30 -23.67
C LEU A 69 -2.45 -11.92 -22.37
N LEU A 70 -1.89 -13.14 -22.42
CA LEU A 70 -1.32 -13.79 -21.23
C LEU A 70 -0.19 -12.95 -20.62
N LEU A 71 0.70 -12.42 -21.45
CA LEU A 71 1.77 -11.52 -21.01
C LEU A 71 1.21 -10.28 -20.30
N ALA A 72 0.18 -9.65 -20.86
CA ALA A 72 -0.47 -8.47 -20.26
C ALA A 72 -1.07 -8.79 -18.89
N VAL A 73 -1.76 -9.92 -18.75
CA VAL A 73 -2.37 -10.36 -17.48
C VAL A 73 -1.29 -10.61 -16.44
N VAL A 74 -0.24 -11.36 -16.79
CA VAL A 74 0.87 -11.67 -15.87
C VAL A 74 1.57 -10.39 -15.40
N LEU A 75 1.87 -9.46 -16.31
CA LEU A 75 2.51 -8.19 -15.94
C LEU A 75 1.60 -7.32 -15.07
N SER A 76 0.28 -7.32 -15.32
CA SER A 76 -0.68 -6.61 -14.48
C SER A 76 -0.73 -7.18 -13.07
N LEU A 77 -0.77 -8.51 -12.94
CA LEU A 77 -0.73 -9.19 -11.64
C LEU A 77 0.60 -8.94 -10.91
N ALA A 78 1.72 -9.04 -11.61
CA ALA A 78 3.05 -8.77 -11.05
C ALA A 78 3.14 -7.32 -10.53
N LEU A 79 2.62 -6.34 -11.29
CA LEU A 79 2.57 -4.96 -10.82
C LEU A 79 1.67 -4.80 -9.59
N LEU A 80 0.52 -5.48 -9.56
CA LEU A 80 -0.39 -5.43 -8.42
C LEU A 80 0.30 -5.95 -7.16
N ILE A 81 0.95 -7.12 -7.25
CA ILE A 81 1.71 -7.72 -6.15
C ILE A 81 2.84 -6.77 -5.71
N TYR A 82 3.62 -6.24 -6.66
CA TYR A 82 4.71 -5.30 -6.37
C TYR A 82 4.23 -4.00 -5.70
N ARG A 83 3.03 -3.51 -6.04
CA ARG A 83 2.45 -2.34 -5.38
C ARG A 83 1.93 -2.66 -3.98
N ALA A 84 1.36 -3.85 -3.82
CA ALA A 84 0.81 -4.30 -2.55
C ALA A 84 1.92 -4.65 -1.55
N SER A 85 3.09 -5.11 -2.02
CA SER A 85 4.25 -5.43 -1.18
C SER A 85 5.01 -4.20 -0.64
N ARG A 86 4.74 -3.01 -1.19
CA ARG A 86 5.38 -1.78 -0.72
C ARG A 86 4.73 -1.31 0.59
N PRO A 87 5.51 -1.03 1.64
CA PRO A 87 4.96 -0.56 2.90
C PRO A 87 4.41 0.85 2.68
N GLN A 88 3.11 1.02 2.95
CA GLN A 88 2.46 2.31 2.90
C GLN A 88 2.18 2.75 4.33
N GLY A 89 2.85 3.80 4.77
CA GLY A 89 2.59 4.38 6.07
C GLY A 89 3.05 5.82 6.16
N SER A 90 2.59 6.47 7.21
CA SER A 90 2.84 7.88 7.49
C SER A 90 3.33 8.04 8.92
N ILE A 91 4.31 8.93 9.11
CA ILE A 91 4.71 9.36 10.45
C ILE A 91 3.68 10.40 10.92
N LEU A 92 3.12 10.19 12.10
CA LEU A 92 2.07 11.04 12.63
C LEU A 92 2.60 11.99 13.69
N GLY A 93 2.01 13.18 13.71
CA GLY A 93 2.16 14.18 14.76
C GLY A 93 0.79 14.65 15.23
N ARG A 94 0.75 15.20 16.44
CA ARG A 94 -0.48 15.72 17.04
C ARG A 94 -0.83 17.06 16.41
N ILE A 95 -2.09 17.24 16.03
CA ILE A 95 -2.60 18.53 15.57
C ILE A 95 -2.63 19.49 16.77
N PRO A 96 -2.02 20.70 16.67
CA PRO A 96 -2.00 21.65 17.77
C PRO A 96 -3.39 21.92 18.36
N GLY A 97 -3.50 21.81 19.68
CA GLY A 97 -4.75 22.04 20.43
C GLY A 97 -5.83 20.96 20.25
N LYS A 98 -5.58 19.85 19.54
CA LYS A 98 -6.55 18.77 19.34
C LYS A 98 -5.96 17.40 19.73
N PRO A 99 -6.78 16.45 20.23
CA PRO A 99 -6.34 15.09 20.53
C PRO A 99 -6.39 14.19 19.28
N VAL A 100 -5.89 14.69 18.14
CA VAL A 100 -5.96 14.02 16.84
C VAL A 100 -4.58 14.05 16.21
N TYR A 101 -4.22 12.96 15.51
CA TYR A 101 -2.92 12.78 14.90
C TYR A 101 -3.06 12.71 13.38
N SER A 102 -2.17 13.40 12.66
CA SER A 102 -2.15 13.39 11.19
C SER A 102 -0.73 13.45 10.63
N ASP A 103 -0.61 13.22 9.33
CA ASP A 103 0.65 13.02 8.63
C ASP A 103 1.52 14.28 8.63
N ILE A 104 2.69 14.22 9.25
CA ILE A 104 3.64 15.35 9.34
C ILE A 104 4.20 15.72 7.96
N ALA A 105 4.32 14.77 7.04
CA ALA A 105 4.81 15.06 5.69
C ALA A 105 3.85 15.95 4.90
N ARG A 106 2.55 15.90 5.21
CA ARG A 106 1.52 16.77 4.61
C ARG A 106 1.21 18.00 5.45
N HIS A 107 1.38 17.90 6.76
CA HIS A 107 1.06 18.92 7.75
C HIS A 107 2.27 19.13 8.68
N PRO A 108 3.28 19.91 8.25
CA PRO A 108 4.49 20.16 9.05
C PRO A 108 4.22 20.88 10.37
N GLU A 109 3.05 21.50 10.53
CA GLU A 109 2.58 22.14 11.76
C GLU A 109 2.25 21.16 12.89
N ASN A 110 2.18 19.85 12.60
CA ASN A 110 1.87 18.85 13.60
C ASN A 110 3.04 18.64 14.59
N GLU A 111 2.69 18.54 15.87
CA GLU A 111 3.63 18.38 16.97
C GLU A 111 4.03 16.90 17.14
N VAL A 112 5.32 16.60 16.98
CA VAL A 112 5.88 15.28 17.33
C VAL A 112 5.89 15.10 18.85
N VAL A 113 5.69 13.87 19.31
CA VAL A 113 5.84 13.53 20.73
C VAL A 113 7.31 13.17 20.99
N PRO A 114 8.04 13.93 21.83
CA PRO A 114 9.46 13.67 22.06
C PRO A 114 9.71 12.24 22.55
N GLY A 115 10.64 11.54 21.89
CA GLY A 115 10.99 10.16 22.22
C GLY A 115 10.00 9.09 21.74
N LEU A 116 8.92 9.46 21.03
CA LEU A 116 7.93 8.52 20.51
C LEU A 116 7.77 8.69 19.00
N LEU A 117 8.05 7.63 18.25
CA LEU A 117 7.80 7.59 16.80
C LEU A 117 6.44 6.96 16.53
N ILE A 118 5.46 7.74 16.08
CA ILE A 118 4.13 7.23 15.73
C ILE A 118 4.07 6.93 14.23
N PHE A 119 3.91 5.66 13.87
CA PHE A 119 3.83 5.20 12.49
C PHE A 119 2.47 4.54 12.22
N ARG A 120 1.67 5.13 11.32
CA ARG A 120 0.40 4.56 10.89
C ARG A 120 0.54 3.82 9.60
N LEU A 121 0.00 2.60 9.57
CA LEU A 121 -0.21 1.86 8.33
C LEU A 121 -1.35 2.47 7.53
N ASN A 122 -1.08 2.79 6.26
CA ASN A 122 -2.06 3.26 5.29
C ASN A 122 -2.63 2.09 4.44
N ALA A 123 -2.13 0.88 4.66
CA ALA A 123 -2.59 -0.35 4.02
C ALA A 123 -2.53 -1.51 5.04
N PRO A 124 -3.34 -2.58 4.86
CA PRO A 124 -3.25 -3.76 5.71
C PRO A 124 -1.83 -4.34 5.72
N MET A 125 -1.40 -4.86 6.86
CA MET A 125 -0.21 -5.70 6.99
C MET A 125 -0.58 -7.15 6.61
N PHE A 126 0.20 -7.76 5.73
CA PHE A 126 0.04 -9.14 5.26
C PHE A 126 1.37 -9.67 4.69
N PHE A 127 1.44 -10.97 4.36
CA PHE A 127 2.66 -11.67 3.93
C PHE A 127 3.51 -11.00 2.84
N ALA A 128 2.94 -10.13 1.99
CA ALA A 128 3.72 -9.52 0.93
C ALA A 128 4.41 -8.22 1.37
N ASN A 129 3.97 -7.58 2.46
CA ASN A 129 4.46 -6.27 2.89
C ASN A 129 4.94 -6.21 4.35
N ASP A 130 4.87 -7.30 5.09
CA ASP A 130 5.30 -7.41 6.48
C ASP A 130 6.82 -7.21 6.64
N GLU A 131 7.65 -7.90 5.85
CA GLU A 131 9.11 -7.73 5.88
C GLU A 131 9.54 -6.30 5.49
N PRO A 132 9.08 -5.72 4.35
CA PRO A 132 9.37 -4.33 4.02
C PRO A 132 8.90 -3.32 5.07
N LEU A 133 7.77 -3.59 5.74
CA LEU A 133 7.28 -2.77 6.83
C LEU A 133 8.23 -2.80 8.02
N ARG A 134 8.65 -4.00 8.44
CA ARG A 134 9.62 -4.17 9.54
C ARG A 134 10.91 -3.41 9.24
N ASP A 135 11.47 -3.58 8.05
CA ASP A 135 12.70 -2.90 7.64
C ASP A 135 12.52 -1.38 7.64
N ARG A 136 11.36 -0.89 7.18
CA ARG A 136 11.05 0.52 7.20
C ARG A 136 10.95 1.09 8.62
N VAL A 137 10.31 0.37 9.55
CA VAL A 137 10.22 0.80 10.95
C VAL A 137 11.62 0.90 11.58
N LYS A 138 12.48 -0.10 11.35
CA LYS A 138 13.87 -0.10 11.84
C LYS A 138 14.69 1.05 11.25
N GLU A 139 14.55 1.29 9.96
CA GLU A 139 15.18 2.43 9.29
C GLU A 139 14.75 3.76 9.94
N LEU A 140 13.45 3.93 10.20
CA LEU A 140 12.92 5.13 10.85
C LEU A 140 13.47 5.30 12.27
N VAL A 141 13.57 4.23 13.06
CA VAL A 141 14.16 4.28 14.41
C VAL A 141 15.61 4.76 14.36
N ARG A 142 16.40 4.24 13.42
CA ARG A 142 17.82 4.57 13.28
C ARG A 142 18.09 5.96 12.71
N THR A 143 17.15 6.50 11.93
CA THR A 143 17.29 7.80 11.25
C THR A 143 16.62 8.95 12.00
N THR A 144 15.77 8.66 12.98
CA THR A 144 15.14 9.68 13.83
C THR A 144 16.15 10.17 14.86
N ASP A 145 16.32 11.49 14.94
CA ASP A 145 17.21 12.15 15.91
C ASP A 145 16.42 13.15 16.78
N PRO A 146 16.43 13.03 18.11
CA PRO A 146 17.06 11.96 18.89
C PRO A 146 16.39 10.59 18.67
N PRO A 147 17.12 9.46 18.88
CA PRO A 147 16.54 8.13 18.76
C PRO A 147 15.28 7.96 19.63
N PRO A 148 14.20 7.37 19.10
CA PRO A 148 12.97 7.18 19.85
C PRO A 148 13.17 6.12 20.94
N ARG A 149 12.49 6.30 22.08
CA ARG A 149 12.40 5.29 23.15
C ARG A 149 11.33 4.25 22.86
N ALA A 150 10.32 4.62 22.07
CA ALA A 150 9.28 3.71 21.63
C ALA A 150 8.83 4.02 20.21
N VAL A 151 8.42 2.98 19.49
CA VAL A 151 7.67 3.05 18.24
C VAL A 151 6.22 2.71 18.53
N PHE A 152 5.31 3.56 18.06
CA PHE A 152 3.89 3.32 18.14
C PHE A 152 3.34 2.96 16.77
N LEU A 153 3.00 1.69 16.57
CA LEU A 153 2.45 1.17 15.33
C LEU A 153 0.91 1.20 15.37
N ASP A 154 0.31 2.02 14.53
CA ASP A 154 -1.14 2.09 14.36
C ASP A 154 -1.61 1.11 13.28
N LEU A 155 -2.37 0.09 13.71
CA LEU A 155 -2.88 -1.00 12.88
C LEU A 155 -4.32 -0.77 12.38
N GLU A 156 -4.85 0.47 12.45
CA GLU A 156 -6.24 0.80 12.06
C GLU A 156 -6.66 0.25 10.69
N ALA A 157 -5.74 0.28 9.70
CA ALA A 157 -5.96 -0.20 8.34
C ALA A 157 -5.99 -1.74 8.21
N SER A 158 -5.53 -2.46 9.22
CA SER A 158 -5.45 -3.93 9.23
C SER A 158 -6.70 -4.52 9.87
N ASN A 159 -7.45 -5.32 9.11
CA ASN A 159 -8.63 -6.02 9.62
C ASN A 159 -8.30 -7.38 10.23
N ASN A 160 -7.23 -8.01 9.75
CA ASN A 160 -6.74 -9.30 10.17
C ASN A 160 -5.23 -9.36 9.89
N LEU A 161 -4.51 -10.27 10.55
CA LEU A 161 -3.14 -10.64 10.20
C LEU A 161 -3.11 -12.11 9.79
N ASP A 162 -2.22 -12.45 8.86
CA ASP A 162 -1.84 -13.84 8.62
C ASP A 162 -0.73 -14.28 9.59
N LEU A 163 -0.43 -15.58 9.61
CA LEU A 163 0.55 -16.14 10.53
C LEU A 163 1.95 -15.55 10.31
N SER A 164 2.35 -15.33 9.05
CA SER A 164 3.66 -14.73 8.74
C SER A 164 3.76 -13.29 9.25
N SER A 165 2.69 -12.50 9.17
CA SER A 165 2.68 -11.14 9.70
C SER A 165 2.82 -11.12 11.21
N VAL A 166 2.24 -12.10 11.90
CA VAL A 166 2.38 -12.25 13.37
C VAL A 166 3.81 -12.61 13.74
N ASP A 167 4.43 -13.55 13.02
CA ASP A 167 5.83 -13.93 13.24
C ASP A 167 6.76 -12.73 12.97
N THR A 168 6.53 -12.01 11.87
CA THR A 168 7.29 -10.80 11.52
C THR A 168 7.14 -9.71 12.58
N LEU A 169 5.95 -9.56 13.17
CA LEU A 169 5.73 -8.62 14.27
C LEU A 169 6.50 -9.05 15.53
N ALA A 170 6.53 -10.34 15.85
CA ALA A 170 7.32 -10.87 16.97
C ALA A 170 8.82 -10.63 16.78
N GLU A 171 9.33 -10.84 15.56
CA GLU A 171 10.71 -10.54 15.19
C GLU A 171 11.01 -9.04 15.33
N LEU A 172 10.12 -8.16 14.85
CA LEU A 172 10.26 -6.71 15.02
C LEU A 172 10.33 -6.31 16.50
N VAL A 173 9.53 -6.92 17.37
CA VAL A 173 9.58 -6.66 18.81
C VAL A 173 10.94 -7.02 19.40
N GLY A 174 11.47 -8.20 19.07
CA GLY A 174 12.77 -8.64 19.54
C GLY A 174 13.90 -7.72 19.08
N GLU A 175 13.86 -7.31 17.82
CA GLU A 175 14.87 -6.41 17.23
C GLU A 175 14.81 -5.01 17.82
N LEU A 176 13.61 -4.43 18.00
CA LEU A 176 13.47 -3.12 18.64
C LEU A 176 13.92 -3.16 20.10
N LYS A 177 13.58 -4.21 20.85
CA LYS A 177 14.04 -4.40 22.23
C LYS A 177 15.56 -4.48 22.32
N ALA A 178 16.22 -5.13 21.36
CA ALA A 178 17.68 -5.18 21.30
C ALA A 178 18.32 -3.80 21.07
N GLU A 179 17.62 -2.88 20.40
CA GLU A 179 18.02 -1.48 20.22
C GLU A 179 17.55 -0.57 21.39
N GLY A 180 16.94 -1.13 22.44
CA GLY A 180 16.43 -0.38 23.60
C GLY A 180 15.15 0.41 23.31
N VAL A 181 14.41 0.02 22.27
CA VAL A 181 13.19 0.68 21.80
C VAL A 181 11.98 -0.23 22.07
N GLU A 182 10.94 0.31 22.68
CA GLU A 182 9.70 -0.43 22.94
C GLU A 182 8.75 -0.37 21.73
N LEU A 183 7.98 -1.43 21.47
CA LEU A 183 6.91 -1.42 20.48
C LEU A 183 5.56 -1.30 21.17
N LEU A 184 4.80 -0.26 20.81
CA LEU A 184 3.43 -0.03 21.23
C LEU A 184 2.48 -0.25 20.04
N LEU A 185 1.28 -0.77 20.27
CA LEU A 185 0.27 -1.00 19.24
C LEU A 185 -1.03 -0.23 19.51
N ALA A 186 -1.60 0.40 18.49
CA ALA A 186 -2.88 1.11 18.56
C ALA A 186 -3.89 0.56 17.56
N ASN A 187 -5.18 0.78 17.85
CA ASN A 187 -6.31 0.42 16.99
C ASN A 187 -6.29 -1.06 16.56
N VAL A 188 -5.80 -1.94 17.43
CA VAL A 188 -5.74 -3.37 17.17
C VAL A 188 -7.15 -3.95 17.21
N ARG A 189 -7.65 -4.44 16.07
CA ARG A 189 -8.97 -5.05 15.98
C ARG A 189 -9.04 -6.37 16.74
N ALA A 190 -10.24 -6.74 17.22
CA ALA A 190 -10.45 -7.95 18.01
C ALA A 190 -9.85 -9.23 17.37
N PRO A 191 -10.02 -9.52 16.06
CA PRO A 191 -9.41 -10.71 15.47
C PRO A 191 -7.89 -10.72 15.54
N ILE A 192 -7.25 -9.54 15.41
CA ILE A 192 -5.81 -9.40 15.53
C ILE A 192 -5.39 -9.59 16.99
N ARG A 193 -6.11 -8.98 17.93
CA ARG A 193 -5.85 -9.14 19.37
C ARG A 193 -5.92 -10.62 19.78
N ASP A 194 -7.00 -11.32 19.41
CA ASP A 194 -7.17 -12.75 19.69
C ASP A 194 -6.01 -13.59 19.11
N LEU A 195 -5.53 -13.21 17.92
CA LEU A 195 -4.41 -13.88 17.27
C LEU A 195 -3.07 -13.61 17.96
N LEU A 196 -2.82 -12.37 18.41
CA LEU A 196 -1.63 -12.01 19.18
C LEU A 196 -1.60 -12.71 20.54
N GLU A 197 -2.74 -12.86 21.20
CA GLU A 197 -2.87 -13.59 22.47
C GLU A 197 -2.58 -15.09 22.27
N ARG A 198 -3.18 -15.72 21.27
CA ARG A 198 -2.99 -17.16 20.99
C ARG A 198 -1.58 -17.50 20.53
N SER A 199 -0.90 -16.58 19.85
CA SER A 199 0.47 -16.77 19.36
C SER A 199 1.54 -16.50 20.41
N GLY A 200 1.20 -15.90 21.56
CA GLY A 200 2.18 -15.48 22.57
C GLY A 200 2.85 -14.12 22.28
N VAL A 201 2.53 -13.49 21.14
CA VAL A 201 3.12 -12.22 20.72
C VAL A 201 2.63 -11.07 21.58
N ALA A 202 1.38 -11.12 22.06
CA ALA A 202 0.86 -10.13 23.00
C ALA A 202 1.73 -10.03 24.27
N GLN A 203 2.15 -11.18 24.83
CA GLN A 203 3.03 -11.22 26.01
C GLN A 203 4.46 -10.80 25.67
N THR A 204 4.91 -11.09 24.45
CA THR A 204 6.23 -10.65 23.97
C THR A 204 6.28 -9.13 23.83
N ILE A 205 5.18 -8.49 23.40
CA ILE A 205 5.03 -7.04 23.32
C ILE A 205 4.87 -6.42 24.72
N GLY A 206 4.10 -7.07 25.59
CA GLY A 206 3.55 -6.50 26.83
C GLY A 206 2.09 -6.13 26.59
N GLU A 207 1.15 -6.72 27.32
CA GLU A 207 -0.28 -6.46 27.13
C GLU A 207 -0.65 -5.00 27.44
N GLU A 208 0.13 -4.37 28.32
CA GLU A 208 0.08 -2.96 28.67
C GLU A 208 0.50 -2.01 27.53
N HIS A 209 1.15 -2.53 26.49
CA HIS A 209 1.58 -1.79 25.31
C HIS A 209 0.59 -1.88 24.14
N ILE A 210 -0.59 -2.49 24.34
CA ILE A 210 -1.64 -2.62 23.32
C ILE A 210 -2.84 -1.74 23.67
N TYR A 211 -2.89 -0.56 23.07
CA TYR A 211 -3.87 0.48 23.35
C TYR A 211 -5.06 0.48 22.37
N PRO A 212 -6.25 0.92 22.80
CA PRO A 212 -7.41 1.03 21.91
C PRO A 212 -7.31 2.22 20.94
N SER A 213 -6.52 3.26 21.27
CA SER A 213 -6.29 4.42 20.38
C SER A 213 -4.90 5.01 20.55
N ILE A 214 -4.45 5.81 19.58
CA ILE A 214 -3.17 6.52 19.65
C ILE A 214 -3.13 7.46 20.86
N GLU A 215 -4.22 8.22 21.11
CA GLU A 215 -4.24 9.19 22.21
C GLU A 215 -4.07 8.52 23.59
N GLU A 216 -4.67 7.34 23.79
CA GLU A 216 -4.50 6.59 25.02
C GLU A 216 -3.07 6.04 25.18
N GLY A 217 -2.47 5.51 24.12
CA GLY A 217 -1.08 5.05 24.22
C GLY A 217 -0.06 6.18 24.35
N VAL A 218 -0.32 7.37 23.80
CA VAL A 218 0.53 8.55 24.06
C VAL A 218 0.46 8.95 25.53
N LYS A 219 -0.71 8.85 26.17
CA LYS A 219 -0.84 9.05 27.62
C LYS A 219 -0.10 7.99 28.42
N GLY A 220 -0.21 6.72 28.01
CA GLY A 220 0.54 5.60 28.61
C GLY A 220 2.05 5.82 28.52
N PHE A 221 2.55 6.12 27.32
CA PHE A 221 3.95 6.44 27.08
C PHE A 221 4.45 7.61 27.94
N ARG A 222 3.68 8.70 28.05
CA ARG A 222 4.05 9.85 28.89
C ARG A 222 4.05 9.53 30.39
N ALA A 223 3.23 8.59 30.83
CA ALA A 223 3.22 8.14 32.23
C ALA A 223 4.47 7.30 32.55
N GLN A 224 4.91 6.46 31.60
CA GLN A 224 6.11 5.62 31.73
C GLN A 224 7.41 6.41 31.54
N PHE A 225 7.41 7.38 30.62
CA PHE A 225 8.53 8.25 30.29
C PHE A 225 8.13 9.72 30.49
N PRO A 226 7.96 10.19 31.74
CA PRO A 226 7.61 11.58 32.00
C PRO A 226 8.66 12.50 31.38
N ALA A 227 8.20 13.42 30.54
CA ALA A 227 9.04 14.43 29.94
C ALA A 227 9.65 15.31 31.06
N GLN A 228 10.92 15.69 30.90
CA GLN A 228 11.55 16.73 31.72
C GLN A 228 11.03 18.14 31.34
N ASP A 229 9.72 18.30 31.17
CA ASP A 229 9.06 19.53 30.67
C ASP A 229 8.91 20.63 31.74
N ARG A 230 9.75 20.64 32.78
CA ARG A 230 9.54 21.51 33.96
C ARG A 230 10.46 22.74 34.03
N GLN A 231 11.01 23.25 32.92
CA GLN A 231 12.00 24.34 33.00
C GLN A 231 11.91 25.46 31.95
N ARG A 232 10.75 25.70 31.34
CA ARG A 232 10.55 26.88 30.45
C ARG A 232 9.43 27.85 30.81
N ASP A 233 8.50 27.51 31.71
CA ASP A 233 7.39 28.43 32.07
C ASP A 233 7.68 29.35 33.27
N ASP A 234 8.77 29.16 34.02
CA ASP A 234 9.04 29.94 35.25
C ASP A 234 9.98 31.15 35.06
N THR A 235 10.24 31.59 33.82
CA THR A 235 11.10 32.78 33.56
C THR A 235 10.39 33.99 32.93
N THR A 236 9.06 33.97 32.82
CA THR A 236 8.28 35.17 32.46
C THR A 236 7.04 35.27 33.33
N GLY A 237 7.20 35.85 34.52
CA GLY A 237 6.12 36.18 35.45
C GLY A 237 6.64 36.98 36.63
#